data_AF-A0A5M7BCN5-F1
#
_entry.id   AF-A0A5M7BCN5-F1
#
_cell.length_a   1.000
_cell.length_b   1.000
_cell.length_c   1.000
_cell.angle_alpha   90.00
_cell.angle_beta   90.00
_cell.angle_gamma   90.00
#
_symmetry.space_group_name_H-M   'P 1'
#
loop_
_entity.id
_entity.type
_entity.pdbx_description
1 polymer ?
#
loop_
_entity_poly.entity_id
_entity_poly.type
_entity_poly.pdbx_seq_one_letter_code
_entity_poly.pdbx_strand_id
1 'polypeptide(L)'
;MKNRRFVITCGLIISMFNMGNVFAQTPIWQGKGRIAISSDGNEHDHDDWAATPLSLALVAAKGLQDNLVLYTYSDHVWGSNQDHPTSKSGLNSYQHMRESALKCGEWFGFNNTNFICAVDNAEVAYNALRDEINKSSEENPLVIIAAGPMQVVGEAINRADVSKRQYVSLISHSGWNDNHSDKPHKQYWDTHSGWTFKEIKAAFSGEEGGRLKCIHITDQNGRDDYEGLRAPKEKFDWIKTSEAQNNKAYKKGAWEWLYTRLETCVKKGDFDPSDAGMVVYLFTGIEKTNPELAKEIMENPVFK
;
A
#
# COMPACT_ATOMS: atom_id res chain seq x y z
N MET A 1 -66.96 46.60 -9.84
CA MET A 1 -65.72 47.24 -9.33
C MET A 1 -64.77 46.18 -8.80
N LYS A 2 -63.57 46.12 -9.39
CA LYS A 2 -62.31 45.44 -8.98
C LYS A 2 -62.30 43.91 -8.80
N ASN A 3 -62.01 43.23 -9.93
CA ASN A 3 -61.33 41.94 -9.98
C ASN A 3 -59.94 42.05 -9.33
N ARG A 4 -59.67 41.25 -8.29
CA ARG A 4 -58.31 40.98 -7.80
C ARG A 4 -57.80 39.72 -8.49
N ARG A 5 -56.86 39.87 -9.44
CA ARG A 5 -56.03 38.77 -9.93
C ARG A 5 -54.89 38.55 -8.95
N PHE A 6 -54.83 37.36 -8.35
CA PHE A 6 -53.67 36.87 -7.63
C PHE A 6 -52.59 36.53 -8.67
N VAL A 7 -51.43 37.17 -8.59
CA VAL A 7 -50.24 36.78 -9.35
C VAL A 7 -49.41 35.91 -8.43
N ILE A 8 -49.38 34.61 -8.69
CA ILE A 8 -48.43 33.68 -8.06
C ILE A 8 -47.15 33.78 -8.88
N THR A 9 -46.14 34.46 -8.34
CA THR A 9 -44.80 34.45 -8.91
C THR A 9 -44.10 33.17 -8.46
N CYS A 10 -44.10 32.15 -9.31
CA CYS A 10 -43.24 30.97 -9.11
C CYS A 10 -41.78 31.38 -9.33
N GLY A 11 -41.04 31.59 -8.24
CA GLY A 11 -39.59 31.71 -8.27
C GLY A 11 -38.97 30.36 -8.58
N LEU A 12 -38.43 30.20 -9.79
CA LEU A 12 -37.53 29.10 -10.15
C LEU A 12 -36.19 29.33 -9.43
N ILE A 13 -35.99 28.62 -8.32
CA ILE A 13 -34.67 28.49 -7.71
C ILE A 13 -33.91 27.43 -8.51
N ILE A 14 -33.09 27.87 -9.45
CA ILE A 14 -32.09 27.01 -10.10
C ILE A 14 -30.96 26.85 -9.08
N SER A 15 -31.02 25.75 -8.31
CA SER A 15 -29.87 25.28 -7.55
C SER A 15 -28.79 24.85 -8.54
N MET A 16 -27.79 25.71 -8.77
CA MET A 16 -26.56 25.30 -9.42
C MET A 16 -25.80 24.42 -8.42
N PHE A 17 -26.04 23.11 -8.50
CA PHE A 17 -25.14 22.12 -7.92
C PHE A 17 -23.77 22.32 -8.57
N ASN A 18 -22.86 22.98 -7.84
CA ASN A 18 -21.43 22.89 -8.10
C ASN A 18 -21.02 21.46 -7.77
N MET A 19 -21.20 20.55 -8.73
CA MET A 19 -20.39 19.33 -8.78
C MET A 19 -18.96 19.81 -9.01
N GLY A 20 -18.18 19.89 -7.93
CA GLY A 20 -16.75 20.12 -8.03
C GLY A 20 -16.19 19.09 -9.01
N ASN A 21 -15.53 19.57 -10.06
CA ASN A 21 -14.79 18.72 -10.97
C ASN A 21 -13.68 18.05 -10.18
N VAL A 22 -13.96 16.86 -9.64
CA VAL A 22 -12.91 15.92 -9.24
C VAL A 22 -12.28 15.48 -10.55
N PHE A 23 -11.20 16.13 -10.95
CA PHE A 23 -10.35 15.59 -12.01
C PHE A 23 -9.93 14.20 -11.54
N ALA A 24 -10.45 13.16 -12.19
CA ALA A 24 -9.99 11.80 -11.96
C ALA A 24 -8.48 11.79 -12.24
N GLN A 25 -7.67 11.68 -11.19
CA GLN A 25 -6.24 11.49 -11.36
C GLN A 25 -6.05 10.18 -12.14
N THR A 26 -5.22 10.22 -13.16
CA THR A 26 -4.90 9.01 -13.93
C THR A 26 -4.19 8.01 -13.02
N PRO A 27 -4.70 6.76 -12.89
CA PRO A 27 -4.04 5.73 -12.10
C PRO A 27 -2.57 5.56 -12.48
N ILE A 28 -1.71 5.20 -11.52
CA ILE A 28 -0.30 4.93 -11.84
C ILE A 28 -0.19 3.66 -12.69
N TRP A 29 -1.00 2.65 -12.40
CA TRP A 29 -1.04 1.43 -13.19
C TRP A 29 -1.83 1.65 -14.48
N GLN A 30 -1.13 1.61 -15.61
CA GLN A 30 -1.70 1.81 -16.95
C GLN A 30 -1.75 0.50 -17.76
N GLY A 31 -1.77 -0.65 -17.09
CA GLY A 31 -1.89 -1.96 -17.75
C GLY A 31 -0.58 -2.57 -18.25
N LYS A 32 0.59 -2.00 -17.91
CA LYS A 32 1.91 -2.57 -18.24
C LYS A 32 2.90 -2.44 -17.09
N GLY A 33 3.87 -3.35 -17.07
CA GLY A 33 5.00 -3.33 -16.16
C GLY A 33 4.92 -4.35 -15.03
N ARG A 34 5.65 -4.04 -13.96
CA ARG A 34 5.83 -4.86 -12.76
C ARG A 34 5.61 -4.03 -11.51
N ILE A 35 5.31 -4.72 -10.41
CA ILE A 35 5.09 -4.15 -9.09
C ILE A 35 6.09 -4.82 -8.14
N ALA A 36 6.73 -4.02 -7.30
CA ALA A 36 7.43 -4.47 -6.10
C ALA A 36 6.86 -3.76 -4.88
N ILE A 37 6.75 -4.45 -3.76
CA ILE A 37 6.29 -3.88 -2.49
C ILE A 37 7.32 -4.20 -1.42
N SER A 38 7.68 -3.20 -0.61
CA SER A 38 8.53 -3.35 0.56
C SER A 38 7.76 -2.85 1.79
N SER A 39 7.56 -3.71 2.78
CA SER A 39 6.78 -3.41 3.99
C SER A 39 7.59 -3.59 5.27
N ASP A 40 7.32 -2.73 6.26
CA ASP A 40 7.95 -2.76 7.57
C ASP A 40 7.58 -4.03 8.32
N GLY A 41 6.33 -4.16 8.72
CA GLY A 41 5.77 -5.43 9.16
C GLY A 41 6.03 -5.86 10.59
N ASN A 42 7.00 -5.32 11.31
CA ASN A 42 7.73 -6.22 12.18
C ASN A 42 8.13 -5.74 13.57
N GLU A 43 7.99 -4.47 13.94
CA GLU A 43 8.60 -4.05 15.22
C GLU A 43 7.92 -2.87 15.91
N HIS A 44 7.72 -1.76 15.20
CA HIS A 44 7.33 -0.49 15.83
C HIS A 44 5.81 -0.34 15.95
N ASP A 45 5.08 -0.93 15.01
CA ASP A 45 3.68 -1.25 15.13
C ASP A 45 3.32 -2.47 14.26
N HIS A 46 2.03 -2.77 14.23
CA HIS A 46 1.49 -4.05 13.75
C HIS A 46 0.42 -3.89 12.67
N ASP A 47 0.28 -2.69 12.11
CA ASP A 47 -0.62 -2.41 10.97
C ASP A 47 -0.26 -3.21 9.72
N ASP A 48 1.01 -3.39 9.43
CA ASP A 48 1.44 -4.16 8.26
C ASP A 48 1.06 -5.64 8.30
N TRP A 49 0.74 -6.20 9.48
CA TRP A 49 0.15 -7.53 9.57
C TRP A 49 -1.21 -7.58 8.87
N ALA A 50 -1.95 -6.48 8.87
CA ALA A 50 -3.21 -6.29 8.17
C ALA A 50 -3.02 -5.64 6.78
N ALA A 51 -2.10 -4.69 6.63
CA ALA A 51 -1.88 -3.97 5.39
C ALA A 51 -1.28 -4.85 4.29
N THR A 52 -0.36 -5.75 4.64
CA THR A 52 0.23 -6.71 3.69
C THR A 52 -0.83 -7.58 3.00
N PRO A 53 -1.68 -8.35 3.72
CA PRO A 53 -2.64 -9.21 3.06
C PRO A 53 -3.72 -8.41 2.32
N LEU A 54 -4.09 -7.21 2.78
CA LEU A 54 -5.01 -6.35 2.02
C LEU A 54 -4.36 -5.84 0.72
N SER A 55 -3.10 -5.41 0.75
CA SER A 55 -2.34 -4.98 -0.43
C SER A 55 -2.27 -6.08 -1.49
N LEU A 56 -1.89 -7.28 -1.08
CA LEU A 56 -1.82 -8.45 -1.94
C LEU A 56 -3.20 -8.86 -2.47
N ALA A 57 -4.24 -8.83 -1.63
CA ALA A 57 -5.60 -9.11 -2.07
C ALA A 57 -6.08 -8.11 -3.15
N LEU A 58 -5.78 -6.82 -2.99
CA LEU A 58 -6.10 -5.78 -3.97
C LEU A 58 -5.35 -5.99 -5.30
N VAL A 59 -4.08 -6.38 -5.25
CA VAL A 59 -3.30 -6.74 -6.45
C VAL A 59 -3.90 -7.97 -7.14
N ALA A 60 -4.29 -8.99 -6.38
CA ALA A 60 -4.92 -10.19 -6.90
C ALA A 60 -6.31 -9.92 -7.51
N ALA A 61 -7.08 -8.99 -6.92
CA ALA A 61 -8.35 -8.53 -7.49
C ALA A 61 -8.16 -7.93 -8.89
N LYS A 62 -7.02 -7.31 -9.18
CA LYS A 62 -6.70 -6.83 -10.54
C LYS A 62 -6.10 -7.90 -11.47
N GLY A 63 -6.01 -9.15 -11.03
CA GLY A 63 -5.40 -10.24 -11.80
C GLY A 63 -3.88 -10.06 -11.99
N LEU A 64 -3.23 -9.31 -11.10
CA LEU A 64 -1.84 -8.88 -11.24
C LEU A 64 -0.85 -9.73 -10.44
N GLN A 65 -1.21 -10.97 -10.09
CA GLN A 65 -0.34 -11.86 -9.32
C GLN A 65 1.04 -12.05 -9.97
N ASP A 66 1.10 -12.23 -11.29
CA ASP A 66 2.39 -12.36 -12.02
C ASP A 66 3.12 -11.03 -12.22
N ASN A 67 2.42 -9.91 -12.05
CA ASN A 67 3.02 -8.58 -12.17
C ASN A 67 3.68 -8.15 -10.86
N LEU A 68 3.26 -8.69 -9.71
CA LEU A 68 3.99 -8.55 -8.45
C LEU A 68 5.21 -9.47 -8.46
N VAL A 69 6.36 -8.91 -8.81
CA VAL A 69 7.60 -9.68 -8.99
C VAL A 69 8.39 -9.87 -7.69
N LEU A 70 8.23 -8.94 -6.75
CA LEU A 70 8.96 -8.94 -5.48
C LEU A 70 8.08 -8.38 -4.36
N TYR A 71 8.10 -9.07 -3.23
CA TYR A 71 7.57 -8.57 -1.97
C TYR A 71 8.63 -8.73 -0.88
N THR A 72 9.20 -7.63 -0.42
CA THR A 72 10.04 -7.61 0.78
C THR A 72 9.17 -7.31 1.99
N TYR A 73 9.37 -8.07 3.06
CA TYR A 73 8.67 -7.88 4.33
C TYR A 73 9.66 -7.92 5.48
N SER A 74 9.27 -7.40 6.63
CA SER A 74 10.20 -7.22 7.75
C SER A 74 11.36 -6.30 7.33
N ASP A 75 11.06 -5.17 6.69
CA ASP A 75 12.05 -4.31 6.01
C ASP A 75 12.72 -3.25 6.89
N HIS A 76 12.29 -3.13 8.15
CA HIS A 76 13.15 -2.66 9.23
C HIS A 76 14.28 -3.66 9.51
N VAL A 77 15.34 -3.58 8.71
CA VAL A 77 16.44 -4.56 8.68
C VAL A 77 17.29 -4.61 9.96
N TRP A 78 17.10 -3.68 10.89
CA TRP A 78 17.85 -3.63 12.16
C TRP A 78 17.20 -4.41 13.30
N GLY A 79 15.92 -4.78 13.17
CA GLY A 79 15.16 -5.47 14.21
C GLY A 79 13.71 -5.69 13.80
N SER A 80 13.16 -6.85 14.17
CA SER A 80 11.84 -7.31 13.73
C SER A 80 11.09 -8.18 14.77
N ASN A 81 11.54 -8.20 16.03
CA ASN A 81 11.08 -9.03 17.16
C ASN A 81 11.54 -8.55 18.57
N GLN A 82 11.99 -7.32 18.74
CA GLN A 82 12.62 -6.78 19.94
C GLN A 82 11.61 -6.19 20.94
N ASP A 83 10.62 -5.41 20.47
CA ASP A 83 9.72 -4.57 21.27
C ASP A 83 8.33 -5.16 21.48
N HIS A 84 7.91 -6.08 20.62
CA HIS A 84 6.61 -6.72 20.72
C HIS A 84 6.71 -8.17 21.22
N PRO A 85 6.39 -8.43 22.51
CA PRO A 85 6.17 -9.79 22.97
C PRO A 85 4.98 -10.40 22.22
N THR A 86 4.97 -11.73 22.13
CA THR A 86 3.91 -12.54 21.50
C THR A 86 2.52 -11.91 21.64
N SER A 87 1.83 -11.73 20.52
CA SER A 87 0.46 -11.23 20.47
C SER A 87 -0.48 -12.16 21.25
N LYS A 88 -1.76 -11.77 21.37
CA LYS A 88 -2.80 -12.64 21.95
C LYS A 88 -2.93 -14.00 21.25
N SER A 89 -2.47 -14.13 20.00
CA SER A 89 -2.46 -15.41 19.29
C SER A 89 -1.23 -16.28 19.61
N GLY A 90 -0.29 -15.79 20.44
CA GLY A 90 0.95 -16.48 20.76
C GLY A 90 2.02 -16.40 19.68
N LEU A 91 1.84 -15.54 18.66
CA LEU A 91 2.83 -15.29 17.61
C LEU A 91 3.60 -14.01 17.89
N ASN A 92 4.91 -13.99 17.64
CA ASN A 92 5.69 -12.75 17.64
C ASN A 92 5.51 -11.98 16.32
N SER A 93 6.03 -10.75 16.26
CA SER A 93 5.88 -9.87 15.10
C SER A 93 6.40 -10.49 13.80
N TYR A 94 7.58 -11.11 13.84
CA TYR A 94 8.14 -11.83 12.69
C TYR A 94 7.24 -12.95 12.19
N GLN A 95 6.66 -13.74 13.10
CA GLN A 95 5.75 -14.82 12.74
C GLN A 95 4.46 -14.27 12.13
N HIS A 96 3.93 -13.17 12.67
CA HIS A 96 2.76 -12.51 12.10
C HIS A 96 3.03 -11.97 10.70
N MET A 97 4.15 -11.30 10.51
CA MET A 97 4.51 -10.74 9.22
C MET A 97 4.76 -11.83 8.17
N ARG A 98 5.46 -12.90 8.58
CA ARG A 98 5.70 -14.07 7.74
C ARG A 98 4.40 -14.79 7.36
N GLU A 99 3.46 -14.95 8.29
CA GLU A 99 2.12 -15.48 8.02
C GLU A 99 1.39 -14.59 7.02
N SER A 100 1.35 -13.27 7.27
CA SER A 100 0.68 -12.30 6.41
C SER A 100 1.22 -12.28 4.98
N ALA A 101 2.54 -12.31 4.79
CA ALA A 101 3.14 -12.33 3.45
C ALA A 101 2.97 -13.69 2.76
N LEU A 102 3.46 -14.77 3.38
CA LEU A 102 3.54 -16.07 2.70
C LEU A 102 2.18 -16.72 2.52
N LYS A 103 1.29 -16.68 3.53
CA LYS A 103 -0.06 -17.25 3.39
C LYS A 103 -0.95 -16.42 2.50
N CYS A 104 -0.80 -15.10 2.44
CA CYS A 104 -1.52 -14.33 1.44
C CYS A 104 -1.08 -14.74 0.02
N GLY A 105 0.22 -14.98 -0.18
CA GLY A 105 0.75 -15.55 -1.41
C GLY A 105 0.03 -16.85 -1.82
N GLU A 106 -0.14 -17.77 -0.87
CA GLU A 106 -0.87 -19.04 -1.08
C GLU A 106 -2.39 -18.87 -1.29
N TRP A 107 -3.03 -17.94 -0.57
CA TRP A 107 -4.48 -17.72 -0.63
C TRP A 107 -4.93 -16.99 -1.89
N PHE A 108 -4.10 -16.08 -2.39
CA PHE A 108 -4.42 -15.22 -3.53
C PHE A 108 -3.63 -15.55 -4.81
N GLY A 109 -2.77 -16.58 -4.79
CA GLY A 109 -2.21 -17.21 -5.99
C GLY A 109 -0.94 -16.55 -6.53
N PHE A 110 -0.10 -15.98 -5.67
CA PHE A 110 1.17 -15.35 -6.03
C PHE A 110 2.30 -16.40 -6.20
N ASN A 111 2.15 -17.25 -7.21
CA ASN A 111 3.06 -18.39 -7.40
C ASN A 111 4.47 -18.00 -7.92
N ASN A 112 4.57 -16.84 -8.56
CA ASN A 112 5.81 -16.35 -9.20
C ASN A 112 6.43 -15.15 -8.46
N THR A 113 5.79 -14.66 -7.40
CA THR A 113 6.31 -13.55 -6.60
C THR A 113 7.44 -14.03 -5.71
N ASN A 114 8.55 -13.31 -5.72
CA ASN A 114 9.63 -13.56 -4.77
C ASN A 114 9.30 -12.89 -3.42
N PHE A 115 9.00 -13.68 -2.40
CA PHE A 115 8.78 -13.18 -1.04
C PHE A 115 10.08 -13.26 -0.24
N ILE A 116 10.61 -12.12 0.20
CA ILE A 116 11.88 -12.03 0.94
C ILE A 116 11.66 -11.39 2.30
N CYS A 117 12.06 -12.10 3.35
CA CYS A 117 12.20 -11.52 4.69
C CYS A 117 13.48 -10.68 4.72
N ALA A 118 13.36 -9.36 4.72
CA ALA A 118 14.51 -8.47 4.59
C ALA A 118 15.41 -8.48 5.85
N VAL A 119 14.82 -8.56 7.05
CA VAL A 119 15.59 -8.67 8.31
C VAL A 119 16.42 -9.97 8.41
N ASP A 120 16.00 -11.07 7.76
CA ASP A 120 16.78 -12.32 7.78
C ASP A 120 18.12 -12.12 7.06
N ASN A 121 18.12 -11.35 5.97
CA ASN A 121 19.32 -10.96 5.23
C ASN A 121 19.04 -9.75 4.32
N ALA A 122 19.42 -8.57 4.79
CA ALA A 122 19.17 -7.31 4.08
C ALA A 122 19.82 -7.28 2.69
N GLU A 123 21.00 -7.87 2.53
CA GLU A 123 21.72 -7.92 1.25
C GLU A 123 20.92 -8.69 0.18
N VAL A 124 20.18 -9.73 0.56
CA VAL A 124 19.31 -10.47 -0.37
C VAL A 124 18.16 -9.59 -0.84
N ALA A 125 17.54 -8.82 0.06
CA ALA A 125 16.47 -7.89 -0.27
C ALA A 125 16.96 -6.75 -1.18
N TYR A 126 18.09 -6.11 -0.83
CA TYR A 126 18.69 -5.03 -1.61
C TYR A 126 19.02 -5.49 -3.04
N ASN A 127 19.65 -6.65 -3.17
CA ASN A 127 20.04 -7.18 -4.47
C ASN A 127 18.84 -7.63 -5.31
N ALA A 128 17.82 -8.25 -4.70
CA ALA A 128 16.62 -8.65 -5.41
C ALA A 128 15.86 -7.44 -5.97
N LEU A 129 15.67 -6.37 -5.19
CA LEU A 129 14.99 -5.17 -5.67
C LEU A 129 15.84 -4.42 -6.71
N ARG A 130 17.17 -4.35 -6.54
CA ARG A 130 18.09 -3.84 -7.57
C ARG A 130 17.91 -4.57 -8.90
N ASP A 131 17.84 -5.90 -8.87
CA ASP A 131 17.70 -6.70 -10.08
C ASP A 131 16.35 -6.46 -10.78
N GLU A 132 15.27 -6.27 -10.02
CA GLU A 132 13.99 -5.86 -10.60
C GLU A 132 14.04 -4.45 -11.21
N ILE A 133 14.74 -3.51 -10.57
CA ILE A 133 14.98 -2.17 -11.14
C ILE A 133 15.75 -2.29 -12.46
N ASN A 134 16.82 -3.08 -12.51
CA ASN A 134 17.69 -3.20 -13.69
C ASN A 134 17.00 -3.84 -14.91
N LYS A 135 15.96 -4.65 -14.68
CA LYS A 135 15.09 -5.20 -15.75
C LYS A 135 14.16 -4.14 -16.38
N SER A 136 14.07 -2.94 -15.84
CA SER A 136 13.08 -1.94 -16.26
C SER A 136 13.37 -1.36 -17.65
N SER A 137 12.30 -1.02 -18.35
CA SER A 137 12.32 -0.37 -19.66
C SER A 137 11.00 0.38 -19.87
N GLU A 138 10.88 1.13 -20.97
CA GLU A 138 9.65 1.83 -21.32
C GLU A 138 8.44 0.89 -21.45
N GLU A 139 8.65 -0.31 -21.99
CA GLU A 139 7.61 -1.32 -22.19
C GLU A 139 7.38 -2.20 -20.95
N ASN A 140 8.32 -2.21 -20.02
CA ASN A 140 8.23 -2.98 -18.78
C ASN A 140 8.68 -2.14 -17.56
N PRO A 141 7.95 -1.07 -17.22
CA PRO A 141 8.30 -0.21 -16.09
C PRO A 141 8.12 -0.95 -14.76
N LEU A 142 8.72 -0.42 -13.70
CA LEU A 142 8.54 -0.92 -12.34
C LEU A 142 7.88 0.15 -11.45
N VAL A 143 6.84 -0.24 -10.71
CA VAL A 143 6.32 0.56 -9.60
C VAL A 143 6.75 -0.09 -8.30
N ILE A 144 7.41 0.68 -7.43
CA ILE A 144 7.82 0.29 -6.09
C ILE A 144 6.88 0.97 -5.10
N ILE A 145 6.20 0.20 -4.26
CA ILE A 145 5.47 0.69 -3.10
C ILE A 145 6.39 0.54 -1.89
N ALA A 146 6.71 1.65 -1.22
CA ALA A 146 7.51 1.70 -0.02
C ALA A 146 6.61 1.93 1.21
N ALA A 147 6.17 0.81 1.77
CA ALA A 147 5.30 0.63 2.94
C ALA A 147 6.11 0.36 4.22
N GLY A 148 7.27 0.99 4.35
CA GLY A 148 8.17 0.80 5.48
C GLY A 148 9.38 1.72 5.41
N PRO A 149 10.36 1.57 6.32
CA PRO A 149 11.59 2.33 6.30
C PRO A 149 12.32 2.26 4.96
N MET A 150 12.78 3.42 4.49
CA MET A 150 13.32 3.59 3.14
C MET A 150 14.65 2.89 2.88
N GLN A 151 15.28 2.23 3.87
CA GLN A 151 16.60 1.62 3.70
C GLN A 151 16.65 0.52 2.63
N VAL A 152 15.71 -0.43 2.62
CA VAL A 152 15.69 -1.50 1.60
C VAL A 152 15.55 -0.94 0.20
N VAL A 153 14.61 0.00 0.04
CA VAL A 153 14.31 0.61 -1.26
C VAL A 153 15.43 1.54 -1.72
N GLY A 154 15.92 2.41 -0.84
CA GLY A 154 16.98 3.36 -1.14
C GLY A 154 18.29 2.69 -1.50
N GLU A 155 18.67 1.64 -0.77
CA GLU A 155 19.90 0.91 -1.05
C GLU A 155 19.83 0.13 -2.37
N ALA A 156 18.68 -0.47 -2.68
CA ALA A 156 18.45 -1.11 -3.97
C ALA A 156 18.55 -0.13 -5.15
N ILE A 157 17.93 1.06 -5.03
CA ILE A 157 18.00 2.10 -6.05
C ILE A 157 19.43 2.62 -6.23
N ASN A 158 20.14 2.85 -5.12
CA ASN A 158 21.53 3.31 -5.13
C ASN A 158 22.43 2.35 -5.92
N ARG A 159 22.24 1.04 -5.75
CA ARG A 159 22.99 -0.02 -6.45
C ARG A 159 22.54 -0.28 -7.88
N ALA A 160 21.36 0.18 -8.27
CA ALA A 160 20.81 -0.08 -9.59
C ALA A 160 21.46 0.77 -10.69
N ASP A 161 21.37 0.28 -11.92
CA ASP A 161 21.85 0.96 -13.12
C ASP A 161 21.13 2.30 -13.28
N VAL A 162 21.90 3.40 -13.33
CA VAL A 162 21.38 4.77 -13.42
C VAL A 162 20.41 4.93 -14.60
N SER A 163 20.72 4.32 -15.75
CA SER A 163 19.89 4.42 -16.97
C SER A 163 18.52 3.74 -16.85
N LYS A 164 18.32 2.87 -15.85
CA LYS A 164 17.09 2.10 -15.66
C LYS A 164 16.09 2.82 -14.76
N ARG A 165 16.57 3.68 -13.87
CA ARG A 165 15.76 4.40 -12.87
C ARG A 165 14.65 5.27 -13.50
N GLN A 166 14.85 5.75 -14.73
CA GLN A 166 13.86 6.57 -15.45
C GLN A 166 12.55 5.81 -15.76
N TYR A 167 12.59 4.48 -15.70
CA TYR A 167 11.43 3.60 -15.90
C TYR A 167 10.82 3.11 -14.58
N VAL A 168 11.24 3.69 -13.45
CA VAL A 168 10.82 3.30 -12.11
C VAL A 168 10.05 4.43 -11.43
N SER A 169 8.93 4.07 -10.82
CA SER A 169 8.17 4.96 -9.93
C SER A 169 8.26 4.43 -8.51
N LEU A 170 8.62 5.29 -7.56
CA LEU A 170 8.61 5.00 -6.13
C LEU A 170 7.44 5.73 -5.46
N ILE A 171 6.59 5.01 -4.76
CA ILE A 171 5.43 5.55 -4.03
C ILE A 171 5.66 5.40 -2.52
N SER A 172 5.48 6.48 -1.76
CA SER A 172 5.33 6.46 -0.30
C SER A 172 4.25 7.45 0.16
N HIS A 173 3.91 7.48 1.45
CA HIS A 173 2.77 8.24 1.97
C HIS A 173 2.90 8.81 3.39
N SER A 174 3.70 8.19 4.26
CA SER A 174 3.73 8.53 5.69
C SER A 174 5.06 9.15 6.09
N GLY A 175 4.99 10.10 7.02
CA GLY A 175 6.19 10.70 7.60
C GLY A 175 7.06 9.68 8.35
N TRP A 176 6.46 8.59 8.84
CA TRP A 176 7.18 7.51 9.51
C TRP A 176 8.01 6.70 8.51
N ASN A 177 7.39 6.13 7.46
CA ASN A 177 8.07 5.40 6.39
C ASN A 177 9.21 6.23 5.78
N ASP A 178 8.93 7.51 5.51
CA ASP A 178 9.86 8.45 4.89
C ASP A 178 11.16 8.70 5.67
N ASN A 179 11.11 8.61 7.00
CA ASN A 179 12.18 9.13 7.86
C ASN A 179 12.76 8.11 8.83
N HIS A 180 12.05 7.03 9.16
CA HIS A 180 12.39 6.16 10.29
C HIS A 180 13.82 5.61 10.18
N SER A 181 14.25 5.20 8.98
CA SER A 181 15.62 4.71 8.73
C SER A 181 16.72 5.62 9.27
N ASP A 182 16.53 6.95 9.29
CA ASP A 182 17.51 7.94 9.81
C ASP A 182 17.05 8.66 11.10
N LYS A 183 15.84 8.35 11.57
CA LYS A 183 15.26 8.89 12.79
C LYS A 183 14.68 7.76 13.64
N PRO A 184 15.51 6.78 14.04
CA PRO A 184 15.03 5.68 14.85
C PRO A 184 14.47 6.17 16.19
N HIS A 185 13.68 5.31 16.84
CA HIS A 185 13.32 5.54 18.22
C HIS A 185 14.59 5.54 19.08
N LYS A 186 14.64 6.37 20.14
CA LYS A 186 15.81 6.44 21.04
C LYS A 186 15.92 5.24 22.00
N GLN A 187 15.53 4.05 21.54
CA GLN A 187 15.70 2.80 22.24
C GLN A 187 17.10 2.22 21.95
N TYR A 188 17.65 1.44 22.87
CA TYR A 188 19.06 1.01 22.79
C TYR A 188 19.33 0.04 21.63
N TRP A 189 18.32 -0.73 21.20
CA TRP A 189 18.42 -1.68 20.10
C TRP A 189 18.09 -1.03 18.75
N ASP A 190 17.33 0.07 18.77
CA ASP A 190 16.90 0.83 17.61
C ASP A 190 17.86 1.99 17.34
N THR A 191 19.15 1.70 17.15
CA THR A 191 20.14 2.74 16.80
C THR A 191 20.66 2.47 15.41
N HIS A 192 20.11 3.19 14.44
CA HIS A 192 20.44 3.04 13.04
C HIS A 192 20.36 4.35 12.25
N SER A 193 20.90 4.32 11.04
CA SER A 193 20.81 5.37 10.03
C SER A 193 20.70 4.70 8.66
N GLY A 194 20.03 5.36 7.73
CA GLY A 194 19.75 4.82 6.41
C GLY A 194 19.09 5.86 5.52
N TRP A 195 18.66 5.44 4.34
CA TRP A 195 18.01 6.34 3.39
C TRP A 195 16.72 6.93 3.94
N THR A 196 16.46 8.20 3.67
CA THR A 196 15.13 8.82 3.77
C THR A 196 14.50 9.02 2.39
N PHE A 197 13.18 9.16 2.32
CA PHE A 197 12.51 9.44 1.04
C PHE A 197 13.01 10.74 0.39
N LYS A 198 13.29 11.76 1.23
CA LYS A 198 13.86 13.03 0.78
C LYS A 198 15.24 12.86 0.16
N GLU A 199 16.12 12.05 0.76
CA GLU A 199 17.45 11.78 0.23
C GLU A 199 17.39 10.96 -1.06
N ILE A 200 16.54 9.93 -1.12
CA ILE A 200 16.29 9.15 -2.34
C ILE A 200 15.87 10.10 -3.48
N LYS A 201 14.89 10.97 -3.23
CA LYS A 201 14.42 11.94 -4.22
C LYS A 201 15.53 12.91 -4.65
N ALA A 202 16.31 13.43 -3.70
CA ALA A 202 17.41 14.36 -3.99
C ALA A 202 18.52 13.69 -4.82
N ALA A 203 18.86 12.44 -4.51
CA ALA A 203 19.95 11.71 -5.15
C ALA A 203 19.56 11.16 -6.54
N PHE A 204 18.32 10.71 -6.72
CA PHE A 204 17.97 9.85 -7.87
C PHE A 204 16.95 10.44 -8.85
N SER A 205 16.23 11.50 -8.50
CA SER A 205 15.23 12.10 -9.42
C SER A 205 15.82 13.09 -10.44
N GLY A 206 17.05 13.56 -10.23
CA GLY A 206 17.76 14.43 -11.18
C GLY A 206 18.20 13.68 -12.44
N GLU A 207 18.64 14.43 -13.46
CA GLU A 207 19.17 13.86 -14.70
C GLU A 207 20.36 12.93 -14.46
N GLU A 208 21.34 13.37 -13.68
CA GLU A 208 22.51 12.55 -13.29
C GLU A 208 22.12 11.36 -12.39
N GLY A 209 21.05 11.53 -11.60
CA GLY A 209 20.52 10.51 -10.70
C GLY A 209 19.75 9.39 -11.39
N GLY A 210 19.43 9.55 -12.68
CA GLY A 210 18.69 8.57 -13.47
C GLY A 210 17.19 8.85 -13.60
N ARG A 211 16.72 10.05 -13.23
CA ARG A 211 15.32 10.50 -13.41
C ARG A 211 14.27 9.60 -12.75
N LEU A 212 14.57 9.04 -11.57
CA LEU A 212 13.61 8.27 -10.77
C LEU A 212 12.36 9.12 -10.48
N LYS A 213 11.17 8.56 -10.73
CA LYS A 213 9.90 9.22 -10.39
C LYS A 213 9.53 8.93 -8.93
N CYS A 214 9.78 9.87 -8.03
CA CYS A 214 9.35 9.80 -6.64
C CYS A 214 7.98 10.45 -6.43
N ILE A 215 7.02 9.69 -5.92
CA ILE A 215 5.63 10.07 -5.68
C ILE A 215 5.36 9.92 -4.19
N HIS A 216 5.08 11.04 -3.52
CA HIS A 216 4.64 11.01 -2.13
C HIS A 216 3.18 11.43 -2.08
N ILE A 217 2.29 10.54 -1.65
CA ILE A 217 0.84 10.79 -1.54
C ILE A 217 0.46 11.23 -0.13
N THR A 218 -0.79 11.67 0.08
CA THR A 218 -1.28 11.94 1.45
C THR A 218 -1.21 10.69 2.34
N ASP A 219 -1.17 10.89 3.66
CA ASP A 219 -1.13 9.81 4.65
C ASP A 219 -2.34 8.88 4.50
N GLN A 220 -2.14 7.57 4.58
CA GLN A 220 -3.22 6.61 4.34
C GLN A 220 -3.94 6.20 5.64
N ASN A 221 -3.47 6.69 6.80
CA ASN A 221 -4.17 6.59 8.07
C ASN A 221 -5.44 7.45 8.15
N GLY A 222 -5.65 8.37 7.22
CA GLY A 222 -6.74 9.36 7.30
C GLY A 222 -6.34 10.65 8.01
N ARG A 223 -7.17 11.68 7.84
CA ARG A 223 -7.10 12.98 8.54
C ARG A 223 -8.51 13.48 8.79
N ASP A 224 -8.64 14.67 9.36
CA ASP A 224 -9.95 15.29 9.66
C ASP A 224 -10.86 15.41 8.42
N ASP A 225 -10.30 15.44 7.21
CA ASP A 225 -11.02 15.62 5.95
C ASP A 225 -11.14 14.36 5.07
N TYR A 226 -10.67 13.19 5.51
CA TYR A 226 -10.88 11.90 4.85
C TYR A 226 -10.59 10.70 5.77
N GLU A 227 -11.31 9.59 5.56
CA GLU A 227 -11.26 8.43 6.46
C GLU A 227 -9.92 7.68 6.42
N GLY A 228 -9.28 7.55 5.24
CA GLY A 228 -8.12 6.68 5.07
C GLY A 228 -8.51 5.21 5.26
N LEU A 229 -7.51 4.33 5.38
CA LEU A 229 -7.72 2.92 5.61
C LEU A 229 -7.58 2.51 7.07
N ARG A 230 -7.12 3.40 7.96
CA ARG A 230 -7.31 3.19 9.40
C ARG A 230 -8.73 3.62 9.78
N ALA A 231 -9.63 2.67 9.94
CA ALA A 231 -11.06 2.96 10.09
C ALA A 231 -11.78 1.95 11.02
N PRO A 232 -12.99 2.30 11.52
CA PRO A 232 -13.79 1.38 12.33
C PRO A 232 -14.02 0.04 11.62
N LYS A 233 -14.05 -1.04 12.39
CA LYS A 233 -14.16 -2.42 11.86
C LYS A 233 -15.35 -2.62 10.95
N GLU A 234 -16.45 -1.93 11.24
CA GLU A 234 -17.70 -2.01 10.50
C GLU A 234 -17.52 -1.55 9.04
N LYS A 235 -16.54 -0.69 8.77
CA LYS A 235 -16.17 -0.27 7.41
C LYS A 235 -15.49 -1.39 6.60
N PHE A 236 -15.09 -2.47 7.24
CA PHE A 236 -14.50 -3.66 6.63
C PHE A 236 -15.42 -4.90 6.67
N ASP A 237 -16.65 -4.77 7.20
CA ASP A 237 -17.60 -5.89 7.28
C ASP A 237 -17.98 -6.48 5.91
N TRP A 238 -17.79 -5.71 4.84
CA TRP A 238 -17.96 -6.17 3.46
C TRP A 238 -17.08 -7.37 3.13
N ILE A 239 -15.92 -7.56 3.77
CA ILE A 239 -15.06 -8.73 3.55
C ILE A 239 -15.78 -10.03 3.94
N LYS A 240 -16.66 -9.98 4.94
CA LYS A 240 -17.44 -11.15 5.39
C LYS A 240 -18.78 -11.27 4.67
N THR A 241 -19.33 -10.16 4.19
CA THR A 241 -20.73 -10.06 3.77
C THR A 241 -20.91 -9.92 2.27
N SER A 242 -19.89 -9.51 1.53
CA SER A 242 -19.96 -9.38 0.07
C SER A 242 -20.11 -10.75 -0.59
N GLU A 243 -21.00 -10.84 -1.57
CA GLU A 243 -21.12 -12.04 -2.41
C GLU A 243 -19.90 -12.25 -3.30
N ALA A 244 -19.11 -11.20 -3.55
CA ALA A 244 -17.90 -11.28 -4.37
C ALA A 244 -16.82 -12.19 -3.76
N GLN A 245 -16.86 -12.47 -2.45
CA GLN A 245 -15.96 -13.44 -1.82
C GLN A 245 -16.10 -14.86 -2.43
N ASN A 246 -17.27 -15.17 -3.02
CA ASN A 246 -17.55 -16.43 -3.69
C ASN A 246 -17.16 -16.43 -5.19
N ASN A 247 -16.60 -15.33 -5.69
CA ASN A 247 -16.17 -15.23 -7.08
C ASN A 247 -15.04 -16.25 -7.36
N LYS A 248 -15.10 -16.92 -8.52
CA LYS A 248 -14.13 -17.95 -8.93
C LYS A 248 -12.70 -17.44 -9.08
N ALA A 249 -12.50 -16.12 -9.18
CA ALA A 249 -11.17 -15.51 -9.16
C ALA A 249 -10.46 -15.70 -7.81
N TYR A 250 -11.22 -15.91 -6.74
CA TYR A 250 -10.69 -16.13 -5.40
C TYR A 250 -10.79 -17.59 -4.97
N LYS A 251 -9.82 -18.02 -4.19
CA LYS A 251 -9.89 -19.31 -3.49
C LYS A 251 -10.94 -19.20 -2.39
N LYS A 252 -11.82 -20.20 -2.29
CA LYS A 252 -12.80 -20.29 -1.20
C LYS A 252 -12.09 -20.24 0.16
N GLY A 253 -12.48 -19.32 1.04
CA GLY A 253 -11.81 -19.11 2.33
C GLY A 253 -10.80 -17.96 2.36
N ALA A 254 -10.42 -17.39 1.19
CA ALA A 254 -9.38 -16.37 1.12
C ALA A 254 -9.79 -15.05 1.79
N TRP A 255 -11.05 -14.63 1.62
CA TRP A 255 -11.57 -13.40 2.23
C TRP A 255 -11.79 -13.57 3.74
N GLU A 256 -12.25 -14.74 4.16
CA GLU A 256 -12.37 -15.08 5.58
C GLU A 256 -11.00 -15.08 6.26
N TRP A 257 -9.98 -15.68 5.62
CA TRP A 257 -8.61 -15.61 6.10
C TRP A 257 -8.08 -14.17 6.14
N LEU A 258 -8.31 -13.37 5.09
CA LEU A 258 -7.94 -11.95 5.05
C LEU A 258 -8.54 -11.19 6.24
N TYR A 259 -9.83 -11.42 6.54
CA TYR A 259 -10.48 -10.80 7.70
C TYR A 259 -9.79 -11.16 9.02
N THR A 260 -9.38 -12.43 9.20
CA THR A 260 -8.63 -12.81 10.41
C THR A 260 -7.28 -12.09 10.54
N ARG A 261 -6.66 -11.69 9.42
CA ARG A 261 -5.43 -10.89 9.45
C ARG A 261 -5.71 -9.45 9.84
N LEU A 262 -6.79 -8.84 9.36
CA LEU A 262 -7.24 -7.51 9.82
C LEU A 262 -7.48 -7.49 11.33
N GLU A 263 -8.02 -8.56 11.89
CA GLU A 263 -8.23 -8.70 13.35
C GLU A 263 -6.93 -8.72 14.16
N THR A 264 -5.78 -8.97 13.53
CA THR A 264 -4.48 -8.90 14.23
C THR A 264 -3.98 -7.48 14.45
N CYS A 265 -4.56 -6.49 13.77
CA CYS A 265 -4.28 -5.07 14.02
C CYS A 265 -5.54 -4.30 14.40
N VAL A 266 -5.69 -4.03 15.70
CA VAL A 266 -6.79 -3.23 16.25
C VAL A 266 -6.23 -2.09 17.09
N LYS A 267 -6.18 -0.88 16.52
CA LYS A 267 -5.71 0.33 17.21
C LYS A 267 -6.92 1.15 17.68
N LYS A 268 -7.18 1.12 19.00
CA LYS A 268 -8.30 1.85 19.66
C LYS A 268 -9.69 1.51 19.11
N GLY A 269 -9.88 0.29 18.60
CA GLY A 269 -11.16 -0.17 18.06
C GLY A 269 -11.18 -0.22 16.52
N ASP A 270 -10.28 0.50 15.86
CA ASP A 270 -10.18 0.55 14.41
C ASP A 270 -9.28 -0.58 13.88
N PHE A 271 -9.57 -1.07 12.68
CA PHE A 271 -8.55 -1.76 11.89
C PHE A 271 -7.59 -0.74 11.29
N ASP A 272 -6.32 -1.14 11.14
CA ASP A 272 -5.30 -0.29 10.55
C ASP A 272 -4.49 -1.05 9.49
N PRO A 273 -5.03 -1.22 8.26
CA PRO A 273 -4.27 -1.68 7.10
C PRO A 273 -3.80 -0.50 6.24
N SER A 274 -3.41 0.63 6.84
CA SER A 274 -3.28 1.91 6.12
C SER A 274 -2.32 1.88 4.93
N ASP A 275 -1.19 1.19 5.03
CA ASP A 275 -0.20 1.09 3.94
C ASP A 275 -0.76 0.46 2.65
N ALA A 276 -1.83 -0.33 2.73
CA ALA A 276 -2.55 -0.83 1.55
C ALA A 276 -3.19 0.28 0.70
N GLY A 277 -3.33 1.49 1.27
CA GLY A 277 -3.84 2.67 0.59
C GLY A 277 -2.98 3.09 -0.60
N MET A 278 -1.67 2.78 -0.58
CA MET A 278 -0.81 3.02 -1.74
C MET A 278 -1.15 2.11 -2.93
N VAL A 279 -1.65 0.89 -2.68
CA VAL A 279 -2.17 0.00 -3.74
C VAL A 279 -3.50 0.52 -4.28
N VAL A 280 -4.36 1.07 -3.41
CA VAL A 280 -5.59 1.76 -3.85
C VAL A 280 -5.22 2.95 -4.75
N TYR A 281 -4.27 3.78 -4.34
CA TYR A 281 -3.77 4.89 -5.16
C TYR A 281 -3.17 4.40 -6.49
N LEU A 282 -2.38 3.33 -6.48
CA LEU A 282 -1.82 2.72 -7.70
C LEU A 282 -2.90 2.45 -8.75
N PHE A 283 -4.05 1.93 -8.34
CA PHE A 283 -5.14 1.53 -9.24
C PHE A 283 -6.18 2.60 -9.52
N THR A 284 -6.31 3.62 -8.68
CA THR A 284 -7.38 4.62 -8.78
C THR A 284 -6.88 6.04 -9.04
N GLY A 285 -5.63 6.33 -8.70
CA GLY A 285 -5.11 7.69 -8.60
C GLY A 285 -5.68 8.49 -7.42
N ILE A 286 -6.50 7.90 -6.55
CA ILE A 286 -7.13 8.63 -5.45
C ILE A 286 -6.22 8.58 -4.22
N GLU A 287 -5.65 9.72 -3.85
CA GLU A 287 -4.78 9.81 -2.66
C GLU A 287 -5.57 9.74 -1.35
N LYS A 288 -6.74 10.39 -1.28
CA LYS A 288 -7.61 10.39 -0.10
C LYS A 288 -8.48 9.13 -0.09
N THR A 289 -7.91 8.05 0.41
CA THR A 289 -8.54 6.73 0.38
C THR A 289 -9.61 6.56 1.47
N ASN A 290 -10.37 5.46 1.36
CA ASN A 290 -11.33 4.98 2.33
C ASN A 290 -11.60 3.47 2.09
N PRO A 291 -12.22 2.75 3.04
CA PRO A 291 -12.46 1.31 2.89
C PRO A 291 -13.41 0.93 1.73
N GLU A 292 -14.28 1.85 1.29
CA GLU A 292 -15.17 1.59 0.15
C GLU A 292 -14.40 1.49 -1.18
N LEU A 293 -13.30 2.24 -1.34
CA LEU A 293 -12.45 2.10 -2.53
C LEU A 293 -11.74 0.74 -2.58
N ALA A 294 -11.29 0.23 -1.42
CA ALA A 294 -10.71 -1.11 -1.33
C ALA A 294 -11.77 -2.19 -1.64
N LYS A 295 -12.98 -2.03 -1.11
CA LYS A 295 -14.13 -2.87 -1.42
C LYS A 295 -14.44 -2.88 -2.92
N GLU A 296 -14.55 -1.71 -3.55
CA GLU A 296 -14.84 -1.59 -4.98
C GLU A 296 -13.82 -2.35 -5.83
N ILE A 297 -12.53 -2.28 -5.48
CA ILE A 297 -11.49 -3.06 -6.17
C ILE A 297 -11.71 -4.56 -5.97
N MET A 298 -11.92 -5.00 -4.72
CA MET A 298 -12.07 -6.40 -4.35
C MET A 298 -13.33 -7.05 -4.94
N GLU A 299 -14.44 -6.31 -4.98
CA GLU A 299 -15.73 -6.79 -5.50
C GLU A 299 -15.77 -6.91 -7.03
N ASN A 300 -14.80 -6.31 -7.73
CA ASN A 300 -14.72 -6.31 -9.19
C ASN A 300 -13.43 -6.99 -9.67
N PRO A 301 -13.24 -8.30 -9.44
CA PRO A 301 -12.03 -8.99 -9.82
C PRO A 301 -11.90 -9.14 -11.34
N VAL A 302 -10.67 -9.00 -11.84
CA VAL A 302 -10.30 -9.26 -13.23
C VAL A 302 -9.76 -10.67 -13.35
N PHE A 303 -10.41 -11.49 -14.17
CA PHE A 303 -9.92 -12.82 -14.52
C PHE A 303 -8.76 -12.73 -15.52
N LYS A 304 -7.78 -13.62 -15.36
CA LYS A 304 -6.90 -14.03 -16.46
C LYS A 304 -7.50 -15.26 -17.15
#